data_AF-A0A970RQ19-F1
#
_entry.id   AF-A0A970RQ19-F1
#
_cell.length_a   1.000
_cell.length_b   1.000
_cell.length_c   1.000
_cell.angle_alpha   90.00
_cell.angle_beta   90.00
_cell.angle_gamma   90.00
#
_symmetry.space_group_name_H-M   'P 1'
#
loop_
_entity.id
_entity.type
_entity.pdbx_description
1 polymer ?
#
loop_
_entity_poly.entity_id
_entity_poly.type
_entity_poly.pdbx_seq_one_letter_code
_entity_poly.pdbx_strand_id
1 'polypeptide(L)'
;MRKKHFIVGIAMLMLIILPVCAETTMNGSIELIVSTAKDVKVETDFTIKMPILTGEGPLFQGNNLKVKGLLGLSPVAATVSVDAILTPVAVMELSLGGSMGTGWDLAGDLQGLRYFPNSIPPVQTLSLQDFYYNGRAGAALQFDTAAIVPGDWTSVVIRTYHEFNYQGLLNRNANDLWEYELAGFRKNGFNYRSEYLVGYQMPIMLNMVAFMFETSKFNLLDNHGNDTIYDMSVIGNLNFIEGLNLTLVGQFTTKMNDSTLYPKLRGAWRFSRLVAMLKYSF
;
A
#
# COMPACT_ATOMS: atom_id res chain seq x y z
N MET A 1 -4.62 9.24 33.09
CA MET A 1 -3.41 10.02 32.72
C MET A 1 -2.33 9.24 31.94
N ARG A 2 -2.45 7.93 31.68
CA ARG A 2 -1.37 7.09 31.11
C ARG A 2 -1.25 7.07 29.57
N LYS A 3 -2.21 7.63 28.81
CA LYS A 3 -2.25 7.57 27.33
C LYS A 3 -1.45 8.68 26.63
N LYS A 4 -1.23 9.83 27.27
CA LYS A 4 -0.48 10.96 26.67
C LYS A 4 1.03 10.71 26.61
N HIS A 5 1.58 9.88 27.50
CA HIS A 5 3.01 9.59 27.55
C HIS A 5 3.48 8.57 26.49
N PHE A 6 2.58 7.75 25.97
CA PHE A 6 2.92 6.76 24.93
C PHE A 6 3.05 7.39 23.54
N ILE A 7 2.14 8.32 23.19
CA ILE A 7 2.17 9.06 21.91
C ILE A 7 3.36 10.04 21.88
N VAL A 8 3.65 10.70 23.01
CA VAL A 8 4.85 11.53 23.17
C VAL A 8 6.12 10.68 23.11
N GLY A 9 6.10 9.45 23.63
CA GLY A 9 7.22 8.51 23.53
C GLY A 9 7.57 8.11 22.10
N ILE A 10 6.58 7.83 21.25
CA ILE A 10 6.80 7.47 19.83
C ILE A 10 7.24 8.69 19.01
N ALA A 11 6.63 9.85 19.23
CA ALA A 11 7.04 11.10 18.58
C ALA A 11 8.47 11.51 18.98
N MET A 12 8.85 11.27 20.24
CA MET A 12 10.19 11.56 20.76
C MET A 12 11.21 10.52 20.29
N LEU A 13 10.84 9.25 20.12
CA LEU A 13 11.70 8.23 19.50
C LEU A 13 11.97 8.52 18.01
N MET A 14 10.98 9.02 17.28
CA MET A 14 11.15 9.52 15.90
C MET A 14 12.03 10.77 15.84
N LEU A 15 11.99 11.64 16.86
CA LEU A 15 12.80 12.85 16.92
C LEU A 15 14.28 12.59 17.25
N ILE A 16 14.59 11.52 17.99
CA ILE A 16 15.95 11.20 18.47
C ILE A 16 16.84 10.57 17.37
N ILE A 17 16.27 10.03 16.29
CA ILE A 17 17.05 9.43 15.17
C ILE A 17 17.49 10.47 14.13
N LEU A 18 16.96 11.70 14.20
CA LEU A 18 17.19 12.75 13.19
C LEU A 18 18.62 13.31 13.08
N PRO A 19 19.55 13.26 14.07
CA PRO A 19 20.85 13.91 13.91
C PRO A 19 22.02 12.91 13.86
N VAL A 20 22.07 12.00 12.89
CA VAL A 20 23.33 11.21 12.64
C VAL A 20 23.69 11.02 11.15
N CYS A 21 22.89 11.48 10.18
CA CYS A 21 23.23 11.31 8.76
C CYS A 21 23.36 12.67 8.05
N ALA A 22 24.56 12.95 7.51
CA ALA A 22 24.98 14.25 6.99
C ALA A 22 24.24 14.73 5.71
N GLU A 23 23.34 13.93 5.13
CA GLU A 23 22.59 14.27 3.92
C GLU A 23 21.17 13.70 3.98
N THR A 24 20.35 14.17 4.91
CA THR A 24 18.94 13.75 5.01
C THR A 24 18.09 14.59 4.05
N THR A 25 17.46 13.95 3.06
CA THR A 25 16.49 14.63 2.17
C THR A 25 15.07 14.30 2.62
N MET A 26 14.22 15.33 2.70
CA MET A 26 12.81 15.20 3.06
C MET A 26 11.94 15.66 1.89
N ASN A 27 11.06 14.78 1.42
CA ASN A 27 10.10 15.08 0.36
C ASN A 27 8.68 14.85 0.86
N GLY A 28 7.74 15.69 0.41
CA GLY A 28 6.32 15.55 0.67
C GLY A 28 5.53 15.31 -0.62
N SER A 29 4.38 14.68 -0.51
CA SER A 29 3.39 14.71 -1.60
C SER A 29 1.97 14.63 -1.09
N ILE A 30 1.04 15.18 -1.87
CA ILE A 30 -0.40 15.01 -1.69
C ILE A 30 -0.94 14.32 -2.94
N GLU A 31 -1.79 13.33 -2.75
CA GLU A 31 -2.35 12.50 -3.80
C GLU A 31 -3.87 12.37 -3.64
N LEU A 32 -4.60 12.66 -4.71
CA LEU A 32 -6.04 12.43 -4.81
C LEU A 32 -6.29 11.18 -5.65
N ILE A 33 -6.94 10.20 -5.05
CA ILE A 33 -7.30 8.92 -5.66
C ILE A 33 -8.81 8.89 -5.88
N VAL A 34 -9.22 8.60 -7.10
CA VAL A 34 -10.62 8.44 -7.50
C VAL A 34 -10.78 7.19 -8.34
N SER A 35 -11.85 6.43 -8.09
CA SER A 35 -12.10 5.14 -8.73
C SER A 35 -13.55 5.01 -9.17
N THR A 36 -13.77 4.33 -10.30
CA THR A 36 -15.12 3.96 -10.76
C THR A 36 -15.85 3.00 -9.81
N ALA A 37 -15.12 2.36 -8.87
CA ALA A 37 -15.70 1.52 -7.81
C ALA A 37 -16.22 2.31 -6.61
N LYS A 38 -16.36 3.66 -6.72
CA LYS A 38 -16.76 4.57 -5.64
C LYS A 38 -15.71 4.71 -4.51
N ASP A 39 -14.44 4.50 -4.83
CA ASP A 39 -13.35 4.83 -3.91
C ASP A 39 -12.91 6.27 -4.16
N VAL A 40 -12.92 7.10 -3.10
CA VAL A 40 -12.34 8.45 -3.08
C VAL A 40 -11.43 8.55 -1.88
N LYS A 41 -10.18 8.95 -2.10
CA LYS A 41 -9.20 9.05 -1.02
C LYS A 41 -8.22 10.18 -1.29
N VAL A 42 -7.80 10.85 -0.22
CA VAL A 42 -6.69 11.79 -0.22
C VAL A 42 -5.59 11.18 0.64
N GLU A 43 -4.39 11.09 0.09
CA GLU A 43 -3.22 10.60 0.80
C GLU A 43 -2.15 11.69 0.85
N THR A 44 -1.51 11.83 2.00
CA THR A 44 -0.34 12.69 2.19
C THR A 44 0.81 11.82 2.61
N ASP A 45 1.90 11.88 1.83
CA ASP A 45 3.13 11.14 2.08
C ASP A 45 4.25 12.06 2.55
N PHE A 46 5.04 11.58 3.49
CA PHE A 46 6.29 12.19 3.91
C PHE A 46 7.39 11.13 3.82
N THR A 47 8.45 11.41 3.08
CA THR A 47 9.60 10.50 2.95
C THR A 47 10.84 11.19 3.46
N ILE A 48 11.49 10.56 4.44
CA ILE A 48 12.83 10.92 4.91
C ILE A 48 13.79 9.89 4.33
N LYS A 49 14.79 10.32 3.56
CA LYS A 49 15.82 9.44 2.99
C LYS A 49 17.15 9.73 3.66
N MET A 50 17.79 8.69 4.19
CA MET A 50 19.09 8.73 4.83
C MET A 50 20.05 7.84 4.04
N PRO A 51 21.21 8.34 3.59
CA PRO A 51 22.22 7.50 2.96
C PRO A 51 22.87 6.61 4.02
N ILE A 52 22.76 5.29 3.83
CA ILE A 52 23.42 4.29 4.68
C ILE A 52 23.90 3.15 3.80
N LEU A 53 24.92 2.41 4.23
CA LEU A 53 25.53 1.33 3.45
C LEU A 53 26.03 1.77 2.08
N THR A 54 26.40 3.05 1.92
CA THR A 54 26.94 3.59 0.68
C THR A 54 28.39 3.16 0.48
N GLY A 55 28.74 2.79 -0.75
CA GLY A 55 30.10 2.42 -1.14
C GLY A 55 30.42 2.87 -2.55
N GLU A 56 31.71 2.82 -2.92
CA GLU A 56 32.20 3.29 -4.23
C GLU A 56 31.87 2.36 -5.40
N GLY A 57 31.39 1.14 -5.12
CA GLY A 57 31.02 0.16 -6.15
C GLY A 57 29.60 0.37 -6.72
N PRO A 58 29.33 -0.06 -7.97
CA PRO A 58 28.07 0.18 -8.68
C PRO A 58 26.83 -0.42 -8.00
N LEU A 59 27.00 -1.44 -7.14
CA LEU A 59 25.91 -2.06 -6.38
C LEU A 59 25.60 -1.35 -5.06
N PHE A 60 26.54 -0.56 -4.53
CA PHE A 60 26.44 0.13 -3.24
C PHE A 60 26.26 1.64 -3.39
N GLN A 61 26.40 2.16 -4.62
CA GLN A 61 26.14 3.55 -4.94
C GLN A 61 24.64 3.83 -4.78
N GLY A 62 24.31 4.80 -3.92
CA GLY A 62 22.92 5.21 -3.70
C GLY A 62 22.13 4.34 -2.72
N ASN A 63 22.76 3.39 -2.03
CA ASN A 63 22.14 2.69 -0.90
C ASN A 63 21.61 3.67 0.15
N ASN A 64 20.44 3.35 0.69
CA ASN A 64 19.73 4.26 1.57
C ASN A 64 18.72 3.55 2.47
N LEU A 65 18.32 4.25 3.51
CA LEU A 65 17.15 3.96 4.33
C LEU A 65 16.12 5.05 4.08
N LYS A 66 14.93 4.68 3.60
CA LYS A 66 13.79 5.57 3.51
C LYS A 66 12.85 5.27 4.67
N VAL A 67 12.45 6.29 5.41
CA VAL A 67 11.32 6.23 6.34
C VAL A 67 10.17 6.98 5.69
N LYS A 68 9.07 6.29 5.44
CA LYS A 68 7.85 6.83 4.85
C LYS A 68 6.75 6.88 5.89
N GLY A 69 6.15 8.05 6.06
CA GLY A 69 4.90 8.24 6.78
C GLY A 69 3.78 8.57 5.80
N LEU A 70 2.63 7.92 5.93
CA LEU A 70 1.45 8.18 5.10
C LEU A 70 0.24 8.45 5.99
N LEU A 71 -0.52 9.48 5.63
CA LEU A 71 -1.83 9.79 6.17
C LEU A 71 -2.86 9.69 5.06
N GLY A 72 -3.81 8.77 5.19
CA GLY A 72 -4.88 8.56 4.22
C GLY A 72 -6.23 8.92 4.81
N LEU A 73 -7.03 9.68 4.06
CA LEU A 73 -8.39 10.08 4.41
C LEU A 73 -9.34 9.74 3.26
N SER A 74 -10.40 9.00 3.57
CA SER A 74 -11.55 8.78 2.67
C SER A 74 -12.82 9.28 3.34
N PRO A 75 -13.97 9.36 2.62
CA PRO A 75 -15.22 9.83 3.20
C PRO A 75 -15.71 9.06 4.42
N VAL A 76 -15.21 7.83 4.64
CA VAL A 76 -15.64 6.93 5.72
C VAL A 76 -14.49 6.48 6.61
N ALA A 77 -13.23 6.81 6.32
CA ALA A 77 -12.11 6.26 7.08
C ALA A 77 -10.85 7.13 7.11
N ALA A 78 -10.03 6.90 8.13
CA ALA A 78 -8.70 7.46 8.26
C ALA A 78 -7.67 6.36 8.53
N THR A 79 -6.54 6.42 7.84
CA THR A 79 -5.39 5.51 7.99
C THR A 79 -4.13 6.32 8.26
N VAL A 80 -3.30 5.82 9.17
CA VAL A 80 -1.90 6.22 9.32
C VAL A 80 -1.01 5.02 9.04
N SER A 81 0.11 5.25 8.37
CA SER A 81 1.05 4.21 8.00
C SER A 81 2.48 4.70 8.17
N VAL A 82 3.37 3.80 8.58
CA VAL A 82 4.80 4.05 8.68
C VAL A 82 5.56 2.85 8.13
N ASP A 83 6.48 3.09 7.21
CA ASP A 83 7.31 2.07 6.58
C ASP A 83 8.79 2.48 6.58
N ALA A 84 9.67 1.57 6.97
CA ALA A 84 11.11 1.65 6.77
C ALA A 84 11.49 0.80 5.56
N ILE A 85 12.21 1.37 4.61
CA ILE A 85 12.65 0.72 3.37
C ILE A 85 14.17 0.84 3.28
N LEU A 86 14.84 -0.30 3.45
CA LEU A 86 16.28 -0.43 3.28
C LEU A 86 16.60 -0.82 1.84
N THR A 87 17.48 -0.08 1.18
CA THR A 87 18.07 -0.45 -0.11
C THR A 87 19.51 -0.90 0.14
N PRO A 88 19.75 -2.19 0.46
CA PRO A 88 21.10 -2.69 0.78
C PRO A 88 21.98 -2.86 -0.47
N VAL A 89 21.37 -2.98 -1.65
CA VAL A 89 22.02 -2.91 -2.96
C VAL A 89 21.04 -2.27 -3.95
N ALA A 90 21.55 -1.65 -5.02
CA ALA A 90 20.74 -0.88 -5.98
C ALA A 90 19.52 -1.64 -6.57
N VAL A 91 19.60 -2.98 -6.64
CA VAL A 91 18.57 -3.85 -7.23
C VAL A 91 17.59 -4.44 -6.23
N MET A 92 17.76 -4.20 -4.92
CA MET A 92 16.95 -4.83 -3.88
C MET A 92 16.47 -3.81 -2.86
N GLU A 93 15.19 -3.91 -2.49
CA GLU A 93 14.62 -3.18 -1.35
C GLU A 93 14.07 -4.17 -0.33
N LEU A 94 14.29 -3.91 0.96
CA LEU A 94 13.68 -4.62 2.07
C LEU A 94 12.80 -3.63 2.83
N SER A 95 11.51 -3.95 2.99
CA SER A 95 10.55 -3.10 3.69
C SER A 95 10.08 -3.75 4.99
N LEU A 96 9.89 -2.92 6.01
CA LEU A 96 9.22 -3.26 7.25
C LEU A 96 8.33 -2.09 7.63
N GLY A 97 7.06 -2.34 7.91
CA GLY A 97 6.16 -1.27 8.27
C GLY A 97 4.87 -1.75 8.89
N GLY A 98 4.00 -0.79 9.15
CA GLY A 98 2.68 -1.06 9.62
C GLY A 98 1.75 0.11 9.43
N SER A 99 0.46 -0.19 9.46
CA SER A 99 -0.60 0.80 9.42
C SER A 99 -1.63 0.54 10.49
N MET A 100 -2.33 1.60 10.86
CA MET A 100 -3.49 1.56 11.71
C MET A 100 -4.54 2.49 11.15
N GLY A 101 -5.81 2.19 11.34
CA GLY A 101 -6.87 3.11 10.97
C GLY A 101 -8.19 2.81 11.63
N THR A 102 -9.08 3.78 11.52
CA THR A 102 -10.44 3.72 12.04
C THR A 102 -11.39 4.26 11.00
N GLY A 103 -12.66 3.92 11.14
CA GLY A 103 -13.72 4.31 10.20
C GLY A 103 -14.88 4.94 10.94
N TRP A 104 -15.68 5.72 10.22
CA TRP A 104 -16.94 6.26 10.68
C TRP A 104 -18.03 5.97 9.65
N ASP A 105 -19.27 6.15 10.09
CA ASP A 105 -20.42 5.99 9.21
C ASP A 105 -20.77 7.32 8.55
N LEU A 106 -21.06 7.23 7.27
CA LEU A 106 -21.74 8.25 6.49
C LEU A 106 -23.16 7.75 6.16
N ALA A 107 -23.95 8.55 5.45
CA ALA A 107 -25.33 8.22 5.12
C ALA A 107 -25.46 6.89 4.34
N GLY A 108 -26.53 6.13 4.65
CA GLY A 108 -26.87 4.87 3.99
C GLY A 108 -25.91 3.73 4.33
N ASP A 109 -25.42 3.02 3.29
CA ASP A 109 -24.56 1.85 3.42
C ASP A 109 -23.05 2.20 3.50
N LEU A 110 -22.71 3.49 3.60
CA LEU A 110 -21.34 3.98 3.65
C LEU A 110 -20.78 3.87 5.08
N GLN A 111 -20.44 2.64 5.48
CA GLN A 111 -19.93 2.32 6.81
C GLN A 111 -18.43 2.01 6.75
N GLY A 112 -17.61 2.83 7.41
CA GLY A 112 -16.16 2.75 7.31
C GLY A 112 -15.50 1.61 8.07
N LEU A 113 -16.12 1.13 9.14
CA LEU A 113 -15.62 -0.01 9.91
C LEU A 113 -16.78 -0.88 10.39
N ARG A 114 -16.82 -2.13 9.93
CA ARG A 114 -17.89 -3.08 10.18
C ARG A 114 -17.33 -4.36 10.79
N TYR A 115 -18.13 -5.01 11.62
CA TYR A 115 -17.77 -6.20 12.37
C TYR A 115 -18.93 -7.21 12.41
N PHE A 116 -18.58 -8.48 12.33
CA PHE A 116 -19.51 -9.60 12.22
C PHE A 116 -19.07 -10.68 13.22
N PRO A 117 -19.65 -10.66 14.44
CA PRO A 117 -19.33 -11.68 15.44
C PRO A 117 -19.75 -13.05 14.93
N ASN A 118 -18.90 -14.06 15.14
CA ASN A 118 -19.12 -15.45 14.73
C ASN A 118 -19.30 -15.64 13.21
N SER A 119 -18.86 -14.69 12.39
CA SER A 119 -19.02 -14.72 10.93
C SER A 119 -20.48 -14.82 10.44
N ILE A 120 -21.46 -14.45 11.26
CA ILE A 120 -22.90 -14.54 10.95
C ILE A 120 -23.55 -13.17 11.25
N PRO A 121 -24.56 -12.72 10.49
CA PRO A 121 -25.32 -11.50 10.84
C PRO A 121 -25.85 -11.57 12.27
N PRO A 122 -25.95 -10.44 13.01
CA PRO A 122 -26.04 -9.07 12.49
C PRO A 122 -24.70 -8.35 12.31
N VAL A 123 -24.68 -7.43 11.34
CA VAL A 123 -23.57 -6.49 11.12
C VAL A 123 -23.57 -5.45 12.25
N GLN A 124 -22.41 -5.23 12.86
CA GLN A 124 -22.19 -4.14 13.80
C GLN A 124 -21.28 -3.09 13.14
N THR A 125 -21.70 -1.84 13.16
CA THR A 125 -20.79 -0.73 12.86
C THR A 125 -19.93 -0.43 14.08
N LEU A 126 -18.64 -0.17 13.84
CA LEU A 126 -17.67 0.24 14.84
C LEU A 126 -17.17 1.67 14.58
N SER A 127 -18.07 2.55 14.14
CA SER A 127 -17.80 3.98 13.90
C SER A 127 -17.01 4.62 15.06
N LEU A 128 -15.73 4.90 14.83
CA LEU A 128 -14.73 5.45 15.77
C LEU A 128 -14.55 4.66 17.07
N GLN A 129 -14.99 3.40 17.13
CA GLN A 129 -14.97 2.57 18.34
C GLN A 129 -13.81 1.57 18.38
N ASP A 130 -13.19 1.29 17.24
CA ASP A 130 -12.14 0.29 17.11
C ASP A 130 -11.10 0.70 16.06
N PHE A 131 -9.99 -0.02 16.02
CA PHE A 131 -8.92 0.20 15.04
C PHE A 131 -8.54 -1.09 14.34
N TYR A 132 -8.48 -1.04 13.01
CA TYR A 132 -7.73 -2.04 12.27
C TYR A 132 -6.24 -1.74 12.39
N TYR A 133 -5.43 -2.79 12.29
CA TYR A 133 -3.98 -2.69 12.19
C TYR A 133 -3.45 -3.68 11.16
N ASN A 134 -2.31 -3.36 10.59
CA ASN A 134 -1.56 -4.20 9.69
C ASN A 134 -0.07 -4.05 9.99
N GLY A 135 0.64 -5.15 10.21
CA GLY A 135 2.10 -5.19 10.22
C GLY A 135 2.59 -5.96 9.01
N ARG A 136 3.60 -5.45 8.30
CA ARG A 136 4.07 -6.01 7.03
C ARG A 136 5.57 -5.98 6.92
N ALA A 137 6.11 -7.02 6.29
CA ALA A 137 7.48 -7.11 5.84
C ALA A 137 7.48 -7.46 4.36
N GLY A 138 8.38 -6.86 3.59
CA GLY A 138 8.44 -7.10 2.15
C GLY A 138 9.85 -7.04 1.60
N ALA A 139 9.99 -7.57 0.39
CA ALA A 139 11.22 -7.53 -0.39
C ALA A 139 10.87 -7.23 -1.84
N ALA A 140 11.60 -6.29 -2.45
CA ALA A 140 11.52 -6.00 -3.86
C ALA A 140 12.84 -6.33 -4.55
N LEU A 141 12.76 -6.82 -5.78
CA LEU A 141 13.86 -6.79 -6.73
C LEU A 141 13.44 -5.90 -7.90
N GLN A 142 14.36 -5.04 -8.33
CA GLN A 142 14.11 -4.11 -9.42
C GLN A 142 15.32 -4.01 -10.34
N PHE A 143 15.05 -3.79 -11.62
CA PHE A 143 16.05 -3.60 -12.64
C PHE A 143 15.54 -2.62 -13.70
N ASP A 144 16.45 -1.77 -14.20
CA ASP A 144 16.19 -0.84 -15.30
C ASP A 144 17.27 -1.05 -16.38
N THR A 145 16.85 -1.30 -17.62
CA THR A 145 17.76 -1.46 -18.76
C THR A 145 18.57 -0.20 -19.08
N ALA A 146 18.10 0.99 -18.71
CA ALA A 146 18.85 2.24 -18.88
C ALA A 146 20.14 2.28 -18.03
N ALA A 147 20.22 1.44 -16.98
CA ALA A 147 21.45 1.28 -16.21
C ALA A 147 22.57 0.56 -16.99
N ILE A 148 22.22 -0.24 -18.00
CA ILE A 148 23.19 -0.92 -18.89
C ILE A 148 23.44 -0.07 -20.14
N VAL A 149 22.35 0.38 -20.79
CA VAL A 149 22.41 1.18 -22.02
C VAL A 149 21.79 2.54 -21.74
N PRO A 150 22.59 3.57 -21.42
CA PRO A 150 22.07 4.90 -21.16
C PRO A 150 21.38 5.49 -22.39
N GLY A 151 20.20 6.09 -22.20
CA GLY A 151 19.45 6.77 -23.24
C GLY A 151 18.02 7.09 -22.81
N ASP A 152 17.40 8.09 -23.44
CA ASP A 152 16.09 8.58 -23.02
C ASP A 152 14.94 7.58 -23.29
N TRP A 153 15.15 6.64 -24.21
CA TRP A 153 14.15 5.63 -24.64
C TRP A 153 14.56 4.20 -24.29
N THR A 154 15.60 4.03 -23.47
CA THR A 154 16.16 2.70 -23.17
C THR A 154 15.71 2.15 -21.83
N SER A 155 14.81 2.85 -21.11
CA SER A 155 14.35 2.43 -19.78
C SER A 155 13.15 1.48 -19.86
N VAL A 156 13.43 0.21 -19.65
CA VAL A 156 12.45 -0.84 -19.34
C VAL A 156 12.67 -1.21 -17.88
N VAL A 157 11.68 -0.88 -17.06
CA VAL A 157 11.69 -1.17 -15.63
C VAL A 157 11.01 -2.50 -15.38
N ILE A 158 11.70 -3.41 -14.73
CA ILE A 158 11.16 -4.69 -14.27
C ILE A 158 11.25 -4.69 -12.75
N ARG A 159 10.14 -4.99 -12.08
CA ARG A 159 10.08 -5.05 -10.63
C ARG A 159 9.25 -6.24 -10.18
N THR A 160 9.72 -6.93 -9.15
CA THR A 160 8.90 -7.86 -8.37
C THR A 160 8.93 -7.44 -6.92
N TYR A 161 7.79 -7.49 -6.25
CA TYR A 161 7.66 -7.19 -4.82
C TYR A 161 6.86 -8.27 -4.14
N HIS A 162 7.35 -8.77 -3.01
CA HIS A 162 6.71 -9.79 -2.21
C HIS A 162 6.50 -9.26 -0.81
N GLU A 163 5.29 -9.40 -0.29
CA GLU A 163 4.89 -8.89 1.01
C GLU A 163 4.23 -10.00 1.82
N PHE A 164 4.71 -10.16 3.04
CA PHE A 164 4.06 -10.93 4.08
C PHE A 164 3.51 -9.96 5.12
N ASN A 165 2.22 -10.03 5.38
CA ASN A 165 1.57 -9.13 6.34
C ASN A 165 0.65 -9.89 7.28
N TYR A 166 0.48 -9.35 8.47
CA TYR A 166 -0.57 -9.72 9.40
C TYR A 166 -1.50 -8.53 9.56
N GLN A 167 -2.79 -8.75 9.36
CA GLN A 167 -3.81 -7.73 9.59
C GLN A 167 -4.81 -8.19 10.63
N GLY A 168 -5.41 -7.25 11.35
CA GLY A 168 -6.49 -7.57 12.26
C GLY A 168 -7.25 -6.36 12.76
N LEU A 169 -8.34 -6.64 13.46
CA LEU A 169 -9.13 -5.70 14.25
C LEU A 169 -8.79 -5.88 15.73
N LEU A 170 -8.53 -4.78 16.45
CA LEU A 170 -8.12 -4.84 17.86
C LEU A 170 -9.19 -5.50 18.73
N ASN A 171 -8.77 -6.27 19.74
CA ASN A 171 -9.66 -6.90 20.74
C ASN A 171 -10.75 -7.82 20.16
N ARG A 172 -10.60 -8.34 18.93
CA ARG A 172 -11.55 -9.27 18.30
C ARG A 172 -10.94 -10.65 18.07
N ASN A 173 -11.79 -11.68 17.97
CA ASN A 173 -11.32 -13.05 17.77
C ASN A 173 -10.83 -13.24 16.32
N ALA A 174 -9.96 -14.24 16.14
CA ALA A 174 -9.40 -14.53 14.82
C ALA A 174 -10.45 -14.98 13.78
N ASN A 175 -11.53 -15.60 14.25
CA ASN A 175 -12.59 -16.14 13.39
C ASN A 175 -13.67 -15.12 13.04
N ASP A 176 -13.69 -13.95 13.69
CA ASP A 176 -14.68 -12.93 13.40
C ASP A 176 -14.34 -12.21 12.09
N LEU A 177 -15.37 -11.81 11.35
CA LEU A 177 -15.18 -11.03 10.13
C LEU A 177 -15.26 -9.55 10.46
N TRP A 178 -14.47 -8.78 9.73
CA TRP A 178 -14.54 -7.33 9.76
C TRP A 178 -14.31 -6.78 8.36
N GLU A 179 -14.77 -5.56 8.13
CA GLU A 179 -14.54 -4.82 6.90
C GLU A 179 -14.08 -3.42 7.29
N TYR A 180 -13.01 -2.98 6.65
CA TYR A 180 -12.47 -1.63 6.79
C TYR A 180 -12.54 -0.95 5.43
N GLU A 181 -13.00 0.31 5.40
CA GLU A 181 -13.04 1.16 4.22
C GLU A 181 -13.75 0.50 3.02
N LEU A 182 -14.81 -0.27 3.29
CA LEU A 182 -15.61 -0.97 2.26
C LEU A 182 -14.77 -1.90 1.34
N ALA A 183 -13.59 -2.35 1.80
CA ALA A 183 -12.62 -3.12 0.98
C ALA A 183 -12.97 -4.62 0.82
N GLY A 184 -14.12 -5.05 1.33
CA GLY A 184 -14.55 -6.44 1.45
C GLY A 184 -14.14 -7.08 2.78
N PHE A 185 -14.88 -8.10 3.18
CA PHE A 185 -14.66 -8.84 4.44
C PHE A 185 -13.25 -9.44 4.56
N ARG A 186 -12.76 -9.39 5.79
CA ARG A 186 -11.44 -9.82 6.25
C ARG A 186 -11.57 -10.59 7.57
N LYS A 187 -10.55 -11.38 7.89
CA LYS A 187 -10.31 -11.98 9.21
C LYS A 187 -8.97 -11.51 9.75
N ASN A 188 -8.74 -11.71 11.03
CA ASN A 188 -7.40 -11.52 11.59
C ASN A 188 -6.52 -12.67 11.11
N GLY A 189 -5.39 -12.36 10.50
CA GLY A 189 -4.54 -13.42 9.97
C GLY A 189 -3.42 -12.92 9.08
N PHE A 190 -2.55 -13.87 8.76
CA PHE A 190 -1.43 -13.68 7.85
C PHE A 190 -1.89 -13.74 6.40
N ASN A 191 -1.33 -12.86 5.58
CA ASN A 191 -1.60 -12.77 4.15
C ASN A 191 -0.28 -12.66 3.41
N TYR A 192 -0.34 -13.03 2.14
CA TYR A 192 0.77 -12.90 1.22
C TYR A 192 0.31 -12.19 -0.03
N ARG A 193 1.08 -11.20 -0.47
CA ARG A 193 0.87 -10.49 -1.73
C ARG A 193 2.17 -10.50 -2.53
N SER A 194 2.05 -10.72 -3.83
CA SER A 194 3.15 -10.52 -4.77
C SER A 194 2.71 -9.60 -5.89
N GLU A 195 3.61 -8.75 -6.35
CA GLU A 195 3.42 -7.82 -7.46
C GLU A 195 4.54 -8.02 -8.46
N TYR A 196 4.20 -8.08 -9.74
CA TYR A 196 5.14 -8.17 -10.85
C TYR A 196 4.81 -7.06 -11.82
N LEU A 197 5.78 -6.20 -12.13
CA LEU A 197 5.61 -5.04 -12.98
C LEU A 197 6.65 -5.06 -14.10
N VAL A 198 6.18 -4.78 -15.31
CA VAL A 198 7.03 -4.44 -16.46
C VAL A 198 6.54 -3.11 -17.00
N GLY A 199 7.40 -2.10 -16.96
CA GLY A 199 7.11 -0.74 -17.39
C GLY A 199 8.11 -0.26 -18.43
N TYR A 200 7.65 0.63 -19.30
CA TYR A 200 8.48 1.37 -20.24
C TYR A 200 8.40 2.85 -19.91
N GLN A 201 9.56 3.46 -19.63
CA GLN A 201 9.64 4.90 -19.38
C GLN A 201 9.95 5.64 -20.67
N MET A 202 9.33 6.81 -20.84
CA MET A 202 9.42 7.61 -22.05
C MET A 202 9.71 9.08 -21.71
N PRO A 203 10.48 9.82 -22.53
CA PRO A 203 10.83 11.22 -22.31
C PRO A 203 9.76 12.18 -22.86
N ILE A 204 8.49 11.82 -22.72
CA ILE A 204 7.33 12.61 -23.17
C ILE A 204 6.32 12.73 -22.03
N MET A 205 5.27 13.53 -22.22
CA MET A 205 4.22 13.74 -21.20
C MET A 205 3.66 12.43 -20.65
N LEU A 206 3.37 11.45 -21.53
CA LEU A 206 3.14 10.07 -21.10
C LEU A 206 4.51 9.45 -20.76
N ASN A 207 4.94 9.59 -19.51
CA ASN A 207 6.30 9.22 -19.13
C ASN A 207 6.44 7.75 -18.72
N MET A 208 5.34 7.02 -18.52
CA MET A 208 5.37 5.59 -18.25
C MET A 208 4.11 4.89 -18.77
N VAL A 209 4.32 3.72 -19.39
CA VAL A 209 3.27 2.71 -19.57
C VAL A 209 3.75 1.42 -18.92
N ALA A 210 2.91 0.76 -18.13
CA ALA A 210 3.27 -0.49 -17.48
C ALA A 210 2.14 -1.50 -17.45
N PHE A 211 2.53 -2.77 -17.42
CA PHE A 211 1.68 -3.89 -17.08
C PHE A 211 2.06 -4.40 -15.70
N MET A 212 1.06 -4.63 -14.87
CA MET A 212 1.25 -5.15 -13.53
C MET A 212 0.37 -6.37 -13.32
N PHE A 213 0.94 -7.41 -12.72
CA PHE A 213 0.25 -8.61 -12.30
C PHE A 213 0.43 -8.78 -10.79
N GLU A 214 -0.67 -8.94 -10.07
CA GLU A 214 -0.64 -9.14 -8.62
C GLU A 214 -1.25 -10.50 -8.27
N THR A 215 -0.67 -11.15 -7.27
CA THR A 215 -1.28 -12.30 -6.60
C THR A 215 -1.51 -11.98 -5.13
N SER A 216 -2.67 -12.35 -4.61
CA SER A 216 -3.02 -12.13 -3.21
C SER A 216 -3.62 -13.40 -2.61
N LYS A 217 -3.06 -13.85 -1.49
CA LYS A 217 -3.61 -14.95 -0.69
C LYS A 217 -3.87 -14.49 0.73
N PHE A 218 -5.13 -14.61 1.14
CA PHE A 218 -5.59 -14.20 2.47
C PHE A 218 -5.72 -15.40 3.40
N ASN A 219 -5.44 -15.21 4.69
CA ASN A 219 -5.44 -16.26 5.71
C ASN A 219 -4.48 -17.41 5.36
N LEU A 220 -3.25 -17.08 4.95
CA LEU A 220 -2.24 -17.99 4.42
C LEU A 220 -1.98 -19.20 5.34
N LEU A 221 -1.99 -18.99 6.65
CA LEU A 221 -1.68 -20.01 7.67
C LEU A 221 -2.93 -20.70 8.25
N ASP A 222 -4.12 -20.39 7.74
CA ASP A 222 -5.36 -21.07 8.12
C ASP A 222 -5.60 -22.29 7.21
N ASN A 223 -6.06 -23.40 7.77
CA ASN A 223 -6.45 -24.60 7.02
C ASN A 223 -7.65 -24.34 6.09
N HIS A 224 -8.39 -23.25 6.31
CA HIS A 224 -9.45 -22.75 5.42
C HIS A 224 -9.01 -21.50 4.64
N GLY A 225 -7.71 -21.36 4.34
CA GLY A 225 -7.16 -20.23 3.60
C GLY A 225 -7.87 -20.03 2.25
N ASN A 226 -8.03 -18.77 1.85
CA ASN A 226 -8.74 -18.44 0.61
C ASN A 226 -7.92 -18.87 -0.62
N ASP A 227 -8.62 -19.10 -1.73
CA ASP A 227 -8.00 -19.21 -3.05
C ASP A 227 -7.14 -17.97 -3.36
N THR A 228 -6.04 -18.19 -4.07
CA THR A 228 -5.20 -17.09 -4.56
C THR A 228 -5.99 -16.26 -5.56
N ILE A 229 -6.08 -14.96 -5.32
CA ILE A 229 -6.69 -13.96 -6.19
C ILE A 229 -5.63 -13.41 -7.13
N TYR A 230 -6.02 -13.15 -8.37
CA TYR A 230 -5.18 -12.53 -9.37
C TYR A 230 -5.76 -11.19 -9.80
N ASP A 231 -4.90 -10.20 -9.93
CA ASP A 231 -5.22 -8.89 -10.50
C ASP A 231 -4.26 -8.59 -11.65
N MET A 232 -4.78 -7.97 -12.71
CA MET A 232 -4.01 -7.48 -13.85
C MET A 232 -4.33 -6.02 -14.06
N SER A 233 -3.31 -5.20 -14.20
CA SER A 233 -3.46 -3.75 -14.32
C SER A 233 -2.66 -3.23 -15.51
N VAL A 234 -3.28 -2.34 -16.28
CA VAL A 234 -2.61 -1.51 -17.29
C VAL A 234 -2.48 -0.11 -16.71
N ILE A 235 -1.26 0.40 -16.66
CA ILE A 235 -0.90 1.66 -16.01
C ILE A 235 -0.38 2.63 -17.08
N GLY A 236 -0.87 3.86 -17.04
CA GLY A 236 -0.30 4.99 -17.79
C GLY A 236 -0.06 6.16 -16.85
N ASN A 237 1.14 6.76 -16.88
CA ASN A 237 1.46 7.94 -16.09
C ASN A 237 1.71 9.15 -16.98
N LEU A 238 1.01 10.25 -16.69
CA LEU A 238 1.15 11.53 -17.35
C LEU A 238 1.86 12.51 -16.42
N ASN A 239 2.97 13.08 -16.86
CA ASN A 239 3.69 14.15 -16.17
C ASN A 239 3.40 15.47 -16.87
N PHE A 240 2.59 16.32 -16.23
CA PHE A 240 2.16 17.59 -16.83
C PHE A 240 3.19 18.70 -16.63
N ILE A 241 3.64 18.87 -15.40
CA ILE A 241 4.62 19.84 -14.95
C ILE A 241 5.42 19.23 -13.80
N GLU A 242 6.55 19.84 -13.45
CA GLU A 242 7.34 19.41 -12.31
C GLU A 242 6.48 19.29 -11.04
N GLY A 243 6.55 18.12 -10.41
CA GLY A 243 5.76 17.79 -9.23
C GLY A 243 4.35 17.29 -9.49
N LEU A 244 3.69 17.58 -10.63
CA LEU A 244 2.28 17.22 -10.89
C LEU A 244 2.13 16.09 -11.91
N ASN A 245 1.66 14.93 -11.43
CA ASN A 245 1.44 13.74 -12.24
C ASN A 245 0.01 13.22 -12.13
N LEU A 246 -0.49 12.63 -13.22
CA LEU A 246 -1.74 11.85 -13.25
C LEU A 246 -1.44 10.41 -13.67
N THR A 247 -1.64 9.46 -12.77
CA THR A 247 -1.60 8.04 -13.08
C THR A 247 -3.01 7.52 -13.33
N LEU A 248 -3.18 6.76 -14.42
CA LEU A 248 -4.39 6.04 -14.75
C LEU A 248 -4.12 4.53 -14.68
N VAL A 249 -5.00 3.79 -14.02
CA VAL A 249 -4.87 2.33 -13.85
C VAL A 249 -6.18 1.65 -14.21
N GLY A 250 -6.17 0.87 -15.29
CA GLY A 250 -7.27 -0.03 -15.64
C GLY A 250 -7.02 -1.41 -15.04
N GLN A 251 -7.87 -1.83 -14.09
CA GLN A 251 -7.69 -3.07 -13.33
C GLN A 251 -8.71 -4.14 -13.73
N PHE A 252 -8.24 -5.36 -13.92
CA PHE A 252 -8.98 -6.60 -14.07
C PHE A 252 -8.70 -7.50 -12.88
N THR A 253 -9.70 -8.26 -12.43
CA THR A 253 -9.58 -9.09 -11.23
C THR A 253 -10.30 -10.42 -11.41
N THR A 254 -9.79 -11.46 -10.75
CA THR A 254 -10.54 -12.70 -10.52
C THR A 254 -11.31 -12.66 -9.19
N LYS A 255 -11.24 -11.57 -8.42
CA LYS A 255 -11.95 -11.44 -7.14
C LYS A 255 -13.47 -11.47 -7.35
N MET A 256 -14.13 -12.37 -6.64
CA MET A 256 -15.58 -12.38 -6.46
C MET A 256 -15.94 -12.24 -4.98
N ASN A 257 -17.04 -11.53 -4.72
CA ASN A 257 -17.65 -11.46 -3.40
C ASN A 257 -18.81 -12.46 -3.38
N ASP A 258 -18.74 -13.45 -2.51
CA ASP A 258 -19.90 -14.30 -2.20
C ASP A 258 -20.74 -13.59 -1.12
N SER A 259 -22.05 -13.43 -1.37
CA SER A 259 -22.99 -12.82 -0.43
C SER A 259 -23.33 -13.71 0.77
N THR A 260 -22.92 -14.98 0.75
CA THR A 260 -23.33 -16.02 1.70
C THR A 260 -22.18 -16.78 2.36
N LEU A 261 -21.03 -16.95 1.70
CA LEU A 261 -19.96 -17.82 2.22
C LEU A 261 -18.82 -17.11 2.93
N TYR A 262 -18.66 -15.80 2.76
CA TYR A 262 -17.69 -14.95 3.47
C TYR A 262 -16.18 -14.98 3.07
N PRO A 263 -15.58 -15.94 2.31
CA PRO A 263 -14.25 -15.72 1.74
C PRO A 263 -14.34 -14.95 0.41
N LYS A 264 -13.24 -14.28 0.07
CA LYS A 264 -13.01 -13.80 -1.28
C LYS A 264 -12.79 -15.02 -2.17
N LEU A 265 -13.68 -15.26 -3.12
CA LEU A 265 -13.56 -16.38 -4.05
C LEU A 265 -12.79 -15.94 -5.29
N ARG A 266 -12.13 -16.90 -5.94
CA ARG A 266 -11.58 -16.74 -7.29
C ARG A 266 -12.65 -17.14 -8.31
N GLY A 267 -13.01 -16.21 -9.19
CA GLY A 267 -13.87 -16.42 -10.33
C GLY A 267 -13.19 -16.18 -11.67
N ALA A 268 -13.98 -16.02 -12.72
CA ALA A 268 -13.49 -15.63 -14.04
C ALA A 268 -12.93 -14.20 -14.04
N TRP A 269 -12.03 -13.92 -14.97
CA TRP A 269 -11.51 -12.58 -15.20
C TRP A 269 -12.64 -11.61 -15.56
N ARG A 270 -12.64 -10.46 -14.90
CA ARG A 270 -13.55 -9.35 -15.20
C ARG A 270 -12.87 -8.02 -15.01
N PHE A 271 -13.34 -7.02 -15.73
CA PHE A 271 -12.98 -5.64 -15.41
C PHE A 271 -13.46 -5.31 -14.00
N SER A 272 -12.56 -4.71 -13.20
CA SER A 272 -12.83 -4.34 -11.81
C SER A 272 -13.14 -2.85 -11.71
N ARG A 273 -12.20 -2.00 -12.16
CA ARG A 273 -12.28 -0.55 -12.00
C ARG A 273 -11.25 0.18 -12.86
N LEU A 274 -11.52 1.45 -13.08
CA LEU A 274 -10.54 2.45 -13.50
C LEU A 274 -10.20 3.33 -12.30
N VAL A 275 -8.92 3.51 -12.01
CA VAL A 275 -8.40 4.38 -10.95
C VAL A 275 -7.64 5.53 -11.59
N ALA A 276 -7.89 6.74 -11.12
CA ALA A 276 -7.13 7.94 -11.44
C ALA A 276 -6.49 8.47 -10.17
N MET A 277 -5.19 8.75 -10.23
CA MET A 277 -4.39 9.23 -9.11
C MET A 277 -3.69 10.52 -9.53
N LEU A 278 -4.11 11.65 -8.96
CA LEU A 278 -3.50 12.96 -9.20
C LEU A 278 -2.56 13.27 -8.04
N LYS A 279 -1.26 13.34 -8.31
CA LYS A 279 -0.22 13.49 -7.30
C LYS A 279 0.55 14.80 -7.50
N TYR A 280 0.71 15.57 -6.44
CA TYR A 280 1.59 16.74 -6.38
C TYR A 280 2.71 16.53 -5.34
N SER A 281 3.96 16.58 -5.78
CA SER A 281 5.16 16.44 -4.94
C SER A 281 5.82 17.79 -4.67
N PHE A 282 6.31 18.01 -3.44
CA PHE A 282 6.96 19.25 -2.99
C PHE A 282 8.08 18.99 -1.98
#